data_AF-A0A2G5C0L1-F1
#
_entry.id   AF-A0A2G5C0L1-F1
#
_cell.length_a   1.000
_cell.length_b   1.000
_cell.length_c   1.000
_cell.angle_alpha   90.00
_cell.angle_beta   90.00
_cell.angle_gamma   90.00
#
_symmetry.space_group_name_H-M   'P 1'
#
loop_
_entity.id
_entity.type
_entity.pdbx_description
1 polymer ?
#
loop_
_entity_poly.entity_id
_entity_poly.type
_entity_poly.pdbx_seq_one_letter_code
_entity_poly.pdbx_strand_id
1 'polypeptide(L)'
;MLESMMQDLNTPFLAALTEDLHVLPDFLGNRSPIADPKAKGMIPGLTLDTSEKELALQYLAAVQGIAYGTRHIVEHCISHGHHHQVHEK
;
A
#
# COMPACT_ATOMS: atom_id res chain seq x y z
N MET A 1 6.90 16.63 6.47
CA MET A 1 5.56 16.49 7.08
C MET A 1 5.35 15.10 7.68
N LEU A 2 5.35 14.01 6.90
CA LEU A 2 5.14 12.64 7.44
C LEU A 2 6.15 12.26 8.53
N GLU A 3 7.44 12.58 8.37
CA GLU A 3 8.44 12.35 9.41
C GLU A 3 8.13 13.08 10.73
N SER A 4 7.64 14.32 10.65
CA SER A 4 7.17 15.07 11.82
C SER A 4 5.98 14.37 12.47
N MET A 5 5.01 13.91 11.67
CA MET A 5 3.85 13.17 12.18
C MET A 5 4.27 11.85 12.86
N MET A 6 5.25 11.15 12.29
CA MET A 6 5.79 9.91 12.87
C MET A 6 6.38 10.16 14.27
N GLN A 7 7.13 11.25 14.42
CA GLN A 7 7.70 11.70 15.69
C GLN A 7 6.60 12.15 16.68
N ASP A 8 5.66 12.98 16.22
CA ASP A 8 4.57 13.53 17.05
C ASP A 8 3.67 12.43 17.62
N LEU A 9 3.38 11.40 16.81
CA LEU A 9 2.56 10.25 17.19
C LEU A 9 3.39 9.11 17.83
N ASN A 10 4.71 9.28 17.95
CA ASN A 10 5.64 8.28 18.49
C ASN A 10 5.48 6.89 17.84
N THR A 11 5.33 6.88 16.52
CA THR A 11 5.19 5.65 15.73
C THR A 11 6.57 5.06 15.38
N PRO A 12 6.72 3.72 15.34
CA PRO A 12 8.03 3.08 15.27
C PRO A 12 8.75 3.24 13.92
N PHE A 13 8.01 3.43 12.82
CA PHE A 13 8.54 3.64 11.48
C PHE A 13 7.49 4.33 10.59
N LEU A 14 7.93 4.95 9.49
CA LEU A 14 7.07 5.81 8.68
C LEU A 14 5.81 5.11 8.17
N ALA A 15 5.94 3.85 7.75
CA ALA A 15 4.83 3.05 7.25
C ALA A 15 3.78 2.68 8.32
N ALA A 16 4.08 2.82 9.61
CA ALA A 16 3.12 2.58 10.69
C ALA A 16 2.09 3.73 10.84
N LEU A 17 2.33 4.88 10.20
CA LEU A 17 1.39 6.02 10.22
C LEU A 17 0.01 5.70 9.62
N THR A 18 -0.09 4.65 8.82
CA THR A 18 -1.29 4.23 8.10
C THR A 18 -1.81 2.88 8.63
N GLU A 19 -1.52 2.55 9.90
CA GLU A 19 -1.98 1.31 10.53
C GLU A 19 -3.50 1.12 10.42
N ASP A 20 -4.28 2.19 10.56
CA ASP A 20 -5.75 2.16 10.45
C ASP A 20 -6.30 2.66 9.11
N LEU A 21 -5.43 3.02 8.15
CA LEU A 21 -5.82 3.58 6.84
C LEU A 21 -5.19 2.77 5.72
N HIS A 22 -6.00 2.14 4.88
CA HIS A 22 -5.50 1.28 3.81
C HIS A 22 -6.07 1.66 2.44
N VAL A 23 -5.38 1.25 1.38
CA VAL A 23 -5.87 1.40 0.01
C VAL A 23 -5.73 0.07 -0.71
N LEU A 24 -6.87 -0.47 -1.18
CA LEU A 24 -6.90 -1.51 -2.20
C LEU A 24 -6.86 -0.81 -3.57
N PRO A 25 -5.77 -0.93 -4.35
CA PRO A 25 -5.53 -0.07 -5.50
C PRO A 25 -6.22 -0.52 -6.81
N ASP A 26 -7.15 -1.48 -6.76
CA ASP A 26 -7.82 -2.07 -7.94
C ASP A 26 -8.88 -1.11 -8.58
N PHE A 27 -8.62 0.20 -8.61
CA PHE A 27 -9.54 1.21 -9.16
C PHE A 27 -9.85 1.02 -10.64
N LEU A 28 -8.94 0.38 -11.39
CA LEU A 28 -9.08 0.05 -12.81
C LEU A 28 -9.12 -1.48 -13.04
N GLY A 29 -9.59 -2.22 -12.03
CA GLY A 29 -9.53 -3.69 -12.02
C GLY A 29 -8.15 -4.21 -11.59
N ASN A 30 -8.05 -5.53 -11.44
CA ASN A 30 -6.82 -6.22 -11.10
C ASN A 30 -6.30 -6.99 -12.31
N ARG A 31 -5.24 -6.51 -12.95
CA ARG A 31 -4.62 -7.21 -14.09
C ARG A 31 -3.87 -8.46 -13.65
N SER A 32 -3.09 -8.34 -12.58
CA SER A 32 -2.25 -9.40 -12.05
C SER A 32 -2.23 -9.29 -10.51
N PRO A 33 -2.23 -10.43 -9.80
CA PRO A 33 -2.32 -11.79 -10.32
C PRO A 33 -3.76 -12.31 -10.52
N ILE A 34 -4.79 -11.55 -10.12
CA ILE A 34 -6.18 -12.04 -10.09
C ILE A 34 -6.84 -12.07 -11.47
N ALA A 35 -6.39 -11.19 -12.39
CA ALA A 35 -6.95 -11.06 -13.74
C ALA A 35 -8.48 -10.78 -13.75
N ASP A 36 -8.94 -9.95 -12.82
CA ASP A 36 -10.34 -9.52 -12.73
C ASP A 36 -10.50 -8.04 -13.14
N PRO A 37 -11.01 -7.74 -14.35
CA PRO A 37 -11.26 -6.38 -14.79
C PRO A 37 -12.46 -5.72 -14.07
N LYS A 38 -13.26 -6.48 -13.32
CA LYS A 38 -14.41 -5.96 -12.56
C LYS A 38 -14.07 -5.59 -11.13
N ALA A 39 -12.89 -5.97 -10.62
CA ALA A 39 -12.41 -5.58 -9.31
C ALA A 39 -12.48 -4.06 -9.12
N LYS A 40 -12.68 -3.64 -7.87
CA LYS A 40 -12.84 -2.23 -7.50
C LYS A 40 -11.90 -1.87 -6.36
N GLY A 41 -11.34 -0.68 -6.45
CA GLY A 41 -10.54 -0.10 -5.38
C GLY A 41 -11.40 0.24 -4.17
N MET A 42 -10.76 0.31 -3.01
CA MET A 42 -11.39 0.60 -1.73
C MET A 42 -10.42 1.38 -0.85
N ILE A 43 -10.96 2.30 -0.05
CA ILE A 43 -10.20 3.06 0.94
C ILE A 43 -10.91 2.94 2.28
N PRO A 44 -10.66 1.88 3.08
CA PRO A 44 -11.14 1.79 4.45
C PRO A 44 -10.28 2.67 5.39
N GLY A 45 -10.85 3.08 6.52
CA GLY A 45 -10.13 3.87 7.54
C GLY A 45 -10.27 5.38 7.41
N LEU A 46 -11.12 5.86 6.49
CA LEU A 46 -11.37 7.30 6.32
C LEU A 46 -12.03 7.90 7.56
N THR A 47 -11.58 9.10 7.92
CA THR A 47 -12.21 9.97 8.92
C THR A 47 -12.89 11.17 8.23
N LEU A 48 -13.46 12.09 9.02
CA LEU A 48 -13.98 13.36 8.49
C LEU A 48 -12.89 14.44 8.38
N ASP A 49 -11.63 14.12 8.67
CA ASP A 49 -10.52 15.07 8.50
C ASP A 49 -10.31 15.38 7.01
N THR A 50 -10.16 16.67 6.70
CA THR A 50 -9.88 17.17 5.35
C THR A 50 -8.58 17.97 5.31
N SER A 51 -7.71 17.77 6.30
CA SER A 51 -6.43 18.44 6.43
C SER A 51 -5.41 17.93 5.40
N GLU A 52 -4.35 18.72 5.18
CA GLU A 52 -3.22 18.30 4.36
C GLU A 52 -2.50 17.07 4.94
N LYS A 53 -2.53 16.91 6.28
CA LYS A 53 -1.97 15.74 6.97
C LYS A 53 -2.73 14.48 6.58
N GLU A 54 -4.06 14.53 6.60
CA GLU A 54 -4.92 13.42 6.18
C GLU A 54 -4.70 13.07 4.70
N LEU A 55 -4.58 14.07 3.83
CA LEU A 55 -4.23 13.84 2.42
C LEU A 55 -2.88 13.12 2.25
N ALA A 56 -1.88 13.47 3.05
CA ALA A 56 -0.59 12.82 3.01
C ALA A 56 -0.61 11.37 3.53
N LEU A 57 -1.45 11.08 4.54
CA LEU A 57 -1.68 9.71 4.99
C LEU A 57 -2.36 8.87 3.91
N GLN A 58 -3.39 9.40 3.24
CA GLN A 58 -4.04 8.72 2.11
C GLN A 58 -3.07 8.45 0.96
N TYR A 59 -2.19 9.41 0.65
CA TYR A 59 -1.12 9.22 -0.33
C TYR A 59 -0.15 8.11 0.09
N LEU A 60 0.31 8.11 1.35
CA LEU A 60 1.19 7.06 1.88
C LEU A 60 0.52 5.69 1.82
N ALA A 61 -0.75 5.58 2.22
CA ALA A 61 -1.52 4.34 2.15
C ALA A 61 -1.69 3.85 0.70
N ALA A 62 -1.85 4.76 -0.27
CA ALA A 62 -1.89 4.41 -1.69
C ALA A 62 -0.54 3.86 -2.19
N VAL A 63 0.58 4.48 -1.82
CA VAL A 63 1.93 3.98 -2.14
C VAL A 63 2.14 2.58 -1.56
N GLN A 64 1.74 2.35 -0.31
CA GLN A 64 1.81 1.03 0.32
C GLN A 64 0.90 0.02 -0.37
N GLY A 65 -0.33 0.39 -0.73
CA GLY A 65 -1.24 -0.48 -1.48
C GLY A 65 -0.63 -0.98 -2.80
N ILE A 66 0.03 -0.09 -3.55
CA ILE A 66 0.77 -0.46 -4.77
C ILE A 66 1.96 -1.38 -4.45
N ALA A 67 2.71 -1.09 -3.38
CA ALA A 67 3.83 -1.92 -2.95
C ALA A 67 3.37 -3.34 -2.56
N TYR A 68 2.24 -3.47 -1.85
CA TYR A 68 1.63 -4.77 -1.53
C TYR A 68 1.14 -5.50 -2.78
N GLY A 69 0.51 -4.79 -3.72
CA GLY A 69 0.15 -5.37 -5.02
C GLY A 69 1.37 -5.89 -5.80
N THR A 70 2.48 -5.15 -5.77
CA THR A 70 3.75 -5.57 -6.39
C THR A 70 4.31 -6.81 -5.70
N ARG A 71 4.32 -6.83 -4.37
CA ARG A 71 4.71 -8.02 -3.59
C ARG A 71 3.85 -9.23 -3.95
N HIS A 72 2.53 -9.06 -4.05
CA HIS A 72 1.62 -10.13 -4.42
C HIS A 72 1.92 -10.69 -5.83
N ILE A 73 2.27 -9.84 -6.79
CA ILE A 73 2.72 -10.28 -8.13
C ILE A 73 4.02 -11.09 -8.02
N VAL A 74 5.01 -10.62 -7.25
CA VAL A 74 6.29 -11.31 -7.07
C VAL A 74 6.10 -12.67 -6.40
N GLU A 75 5.30 -12.74 -5.33
CA GLU A 75 4.96 -13.99 -4.65
C GLU A 75 4.22 -14.96 -5.58
N HIS A 76 3.30 -14.45 -6.41
CA HIS A 76 2.65 -15.24 -7.44
C HIS A 76 3.65 -15.80 -8.46
N CYS A 77 4.61 -14.99 -8.94
CA CYS A 77 5.66 -15.47 -9.84
C CYS A 77 6.54 -16.55 -9.18
N ILE A 78 6.95 -16.35 -7.93
CA ILE A 78 7.79 -17.30 -7.17
C ILE A 78 7.07 -18.64 -7.01
N SER A 79 5.79 -18.62 -6.64
CA SER A 79 4.98 -19.84 -6.48
C SER A 79 4.79 -20.63 -7.79
N HIS A 80 5.02 -20.00 -8.95
CA HIS A 80 4.94 -20.63 -10.28
C HIS A 80 6.32 -20.89 -10.91
N GLY A 81 7.38 -20.95 -10.10
CA GLY A 81 8.71 -21.41 -10.51
C GLY A 81 9.68 -20.31 -10.96
N HIS A 82 9.32 -19.04 -10.82
CA HIS A 82 10.23 -17.92 -11.07
C HIS A 82 11.03 -17.58 -9.81
N HIS A 83 12.15 -18.27 -9.61
CA HIS A 83 13.07 -17.96 -8.50
C HIS A 83 13.92 -16.73 -8.83
N HIS A 84 13.58 -15.58 -8.24
CA HIS A 84 14.50 -14.45 -8.20
C HIS A 84 15.57 -14.69 -7.14
N GLN A 85 16.81 -14.94 -7.57
CA GLN A 85 17.96 -14.82 -6.66
C GLN A 85 18.19 -13.33 -6.41
N VAL A 86 17.79 -12.85 -5.23
CA VAL A 86 18.26 -11.54 -4.76
C VAL A 86 19.76 -11.72 -4.52
N HIS A 87 20.57 -11.20 -5.43
CA HIS A 87 22.00 -11.09 -5.21
C HIS A 87 22.19 -9.97 -4.20
N GLU A 88 22.15 -10.31 -2.90
CA GLU A 88 22.66 -9.43 -1.86
C GLU A 88 24.13 -9.17 -2.18
N LYS A 89 24.48 -7.91 -2.43
CA LYS A 89 25.86 -7.44 -2.43
C LYS A 89 26.22 -6.97 -1.03
#